data_AF-A0A9W8N5H7-F1
#
_entry.id   AF-A0A9W8N5H7-F1
#
_cell.length_a   1.000
_cell.length_b   1.000
_cell.length_c   1.000
_cell.angle_alpha   90.00
_cell.angle_beta   90.00
_cell.angle_gamma   90.00
#
_symmetry.space_group_name_H-M   'P 1'
#
loop_
_entity.id
_entity.type
_entity.pdbx_description
1 polymer ?
#
loop_
_entity_poly.entity_id
_entity_poly.type
_entity_poly.pdbx_seq_one_letter_code
_entity_poly.pdbx_strand_id
1 'polypeptide(L)'
;MDNALCGGTGSTLSGAALEAVKAAIFMGDPHNVAGLPYNVGTCTAGGFAARPSGFQCSPADPSIIQSYCDAADPYCCNGNDANTHQGYVTEYGSQALSFIQSLLG
;
A
#
# COMPACT_ATOMS: atom_id res chain seq x y z
N MET A 1 5.88 -7.54 0.25
CA MET A 1 4.93 -8.09 -0.74
C MET A 1 4.63 -7.10 -1.85
N ASP A 2 4.58 -5.79 -1.56
CA ASP A 2 4.43 -4.71 -2.55
C ASP A 2 5.25 -4.93 -3.85
N ASN A 3 6.57 -5.18 -3.76
CA ASN A 3 7.40 -5.45 -4.95
C ASN A 3 6.94 -6.61 -5.84
N ALA A 4 6.33 -7.65 -5.27
CA ALA A 4 5.87 -8.79 -6.05
C ALA A 4 4.66 -8.42 -6.93
N LEU A 5 3.86 -7.43 -6.53
CA LEU A 5 2.70 -6.92 -7.26
C LEU A 5 3.05 -5.73 -8.15
N CYS A 6 3.83 -4.78 -7.62
CA CYS A 6 4.07 -3.50 -8.25
C CYS A 6 5.46 -3.36 -8.90
N GLY A 7 6.32 -4.38 -8.82
CA GLY A 7 7.65 -4.35 -9.40
C GLY A 7 8.65 -3.61 -8.51
N GLY A 8 9.81 -3.25 -9.05
CA GLY A 8 10.96 -2.75 -8.27
C GLY A 8 12.04 -3.82 -8.14
N THR A 9 12.50 -4.10 -6.92
CA THR A 9 13.52 -5.11 -6.67
C THR A 9 12.91 -6.49 -6.44
N GLY A 10 13.44 -7.51 -7.13
CA GLY A 10 12.99 -8.90 -7.01
C GLY A 10 12.06 -9.35 -8.14
N SER A 11 11.60 -10.60 -8.08
CA SER A 11 10.69 -11.19 -9.05
C SER A 11 9.24 -10.76 -8.80
N THR A 12 8.50 -10.48 -9.87
CA THR A 12 7.07 -10.19 -9.82
C THR A 12 6.22 -11.44 -9.96
N LEU A 13 4.99 -11.38 -9.47
CA LEU A 13 3.95 -12.35 -9.81
C LEU A 13 3.61 -12.25 -11.30
N SER A 14 3.19 -13.37 -11.88
CA SER A 14 2.79 -13.44 -13.29
C SER A 14 1.78 -14.57 -13.52
N GLY A 15 1.11 -14.53 -14.67
CA GLY A 15 0.12 -15.54 -15.09
C GLY A 15 -0.97 -15.77 -14.05
N ALA A 16 -1.32 -17.04 -13.86
CA ALA A 16 -2.39 -17.45 -12.95
C ALA A 16 -2.19 -16.98 -11.49
N ALA A 17 -0.95 -16.81 -11.04
CA ALA A 17 -0.67 -16.33 -9.68
C ALA A 17 -1.04 -14.86 -9.51
N LEU A 18 -0.74 -14.01 -10.51
CA LEU A 18 -1.15 -12.60 -10.50
C LEU A 18 -2.67 -12.47 -10.68
N GLU A 19 -3.24 -13.23 -11.62
CA GLU A 19 -4.70 -13.21 -11.88
C GLU A 19 -5.54 -13.65 -10.68
N ALA A 20 -4.99 -14.48 -9.79
CA ALA A 20 -5.64 -14.91 -8.56
C ALA A 20 -5.72 -13.82 -7.49
N VAL A 21 -4.89 -12.77 -7.57
CA VAL A 21 -4.93 -11.66 -6.60
C VAL A 21 -6.07 -10.72 -6.96
N LYS A 22 -7.07 -10.63 -6.09
CA LYS A 22 -8.26 -9.79 -6.29
C LYS A 22 -8.22 -8.48 -5.52
N ALA A 23 -7.48 -8.44 -4.42
CA ALA A 23 -7.29 -7.25 -3.61
C ALA A 23 -5.94 -7.34 -2.90
N ALA A 24 -5.27 -6.20 -2.72
CA ALA A 24 -4.07 -6.06 -1.93
C ALA A 24 -4.23 -4.90 -0.96
N ILE A 25 -4.02 -5.18 0.33
CA ILE A 25 -4.05 -4.20 1.40
C ILE A 25 -2.65 -4.07 1.96
N PHE A 26 -2.09 -2.88 1.93
CA PHE A 26 -0.84 -2.54 2.61
C PHE A 26 -1.14 -1.58 3.75
N MET A 27 -0.59 -1.83 4.93
CA MET A 27 -0.75 -0.99 6.10
C MET A 27 0.63 -0.69 6.65
N GLY A 28 1.01 0.59 6.68
CA GLY A 28 2.35 0.99 7.11
C GLY A 28 3.47 0.57 6.16
N ASP A 29 3.23 0.54 4.84
CA ASP A 29 4.24 0.13 3.86
C ASP A 29 5.41 1.12 3.80
N PRO A 30 6.67 0.71 4.11
CA PRO A 30 7.83 1.57 3.96
C PRO A 30 8.09 2.10 2.55
N HIS A 31 7.52 1.47 1.52
CA HIS A 31 7.60 1.95 0.14
C HIS A 31 6.63 3.09 -0.17
N ASN A 32 5.75 3.48 0.75
CA ASN A 32 4.83 4.58 0.54
C ASN A 32 5.55 5.86 0.10
N VAL A 33 4.99 6.53 -0.90
CA VAL A 33 5.32 7.89 -1.32
C VAL A 33 4.02 8.58 -1.70
N ALA A 34 3.83 9.81 -1.25
CA ALA A 34 2.62 10.57 -1.53
C ALA A 34 2.39 10.73 -3.04
N GLY A 35 1.13 10.64 -3.46
CA GLY A 35 0.71 10.81 -4.85
C GLY A 35 0.48 9.51 -5.63
N LEU A 36 0.72 8.33 -5.04
CA LEU A 36 0.29 7.07 -5.66
C LEU A 36 -1.25 6.97 -5.64
N PRO A 37 -1.88 6.46 -6.72
CA PRO A 37 -3.33 6.48 -6.87
C PRO A 37 -4.08 5.56 -5.89
N TYR A 38 -3.38 4.64 -5.25
CA TYR A 38 -3.90 3.68 -4.28
C TYR A 38 -3.61 4.06 -2.82
N ASN A 39 -3.03 5.24 -2.56
CA ASN A 39 -2.77 5.68 -1.19
C ASN A 39 -4.06 6.11 -0.48
N VAL A 40 -4.16 5.75 0.79
CA VAL A 40 -5.20 6.19 1.72
C VAL A 40 -4.54 6.64 3.02
N GLY A 41 -5.04 7.72 3.61
CA GLY A 41 -4.52 8.29 4.86
C GLY A 41 -3.94 9.68 4.68
N THR A 42 -3.26 10.16 5.72
CA THR A 42 -2.83 11.56 5.87
C THR A 42 -1.38 11.81 5.51
N CYS A 43 -0.59 10.77 5.20
CA CYS A 43 0.81 10.95 4.85
C CYS A 43 0.96 11.73 3.53
N THR A 44 1.66 12.86 3.58
CA THR A 44 2.01 13.68 2.41
C THR A 44 3.51 13.64 2.08
N ALA A 45 4.26 12.75 2.74
CA ALA A 45 5.69 12.51 2.53
C ALA A 45 5.94 11.11 1.94
N GLY A 46 6.92 10.37 2.47
CA GLY A 46 7.19 8.99 2.10
C GLY A 46 7.99 8.26 3.17
N GLY A 47 8.03 6.94 3.07
CA GLY A 47 8.70 6.08 4.03
C GLY A 47 10.22 5.98 3.80
N PHE A 48 10.90 5.24 4.67
CA PHE A 48 12.36 5.08 4.57
C PHE A 48 12.82 4.32 3.32
N ALA A 49 11.91 3.60 2.66
CA ALA A 49 12.15 2.86 1.43
C ALA A 49 11.22 3.35 0.30
N ALA A 50 10.78 4.61 0.36
CA ALA A 50 9.81 5.20 -0.55
C ALA A 50 10.07 4.85 -2.03
N ARG A 51 8.99 4.55 -2.76
CA ARG A 51 9.04 4.45 -4.22
C ARG A 51 9.55 5.75 -4.84
N PRO A 52 10.22 5.69 -6.01
CA PRO A 52 10.63 6.90 -6.70
C PRO A 52 9.41 7.74 -7.11
N SER A 53 9.59 9.05 -7.19
CA SER A 53 8.54 9.95 -7.69
C SER A 53 8.10 9.53 -9.09
N GLY A 54 6.78 9.47 -9.32
CA GLY A 54 6.20 9.01 -10.58
C GLY A 54 6.19 7.49 -10.76
N PHE A 55 6.48 6.70 -9.71
CA PHE A 55 6.35 5.25 -9.75
C PHE A 55 4.96 4.80 -10.19
N GLN A 56 4.93 3.79 -11.06
CA GLN A 56 3.71 3.15 -11.53
C GLN A 56 3.75 1.69 -11.11
N CYS A 57 2.71 1.23 -10.42
CA CYS A 57 2.59 -0.18 -10.06
C CYS A 57 2.42 -1.03 -11.32
N SER A 58 3.30 -2.02 -11.49
CA SER A 58 3.22 -3.01 -12.58
C SER A 58 3.95 -4.29 -12.14
N PRO A 59 3.41 -5.50 -12.39
CA PRO A 59 2.35 -5.84 -13.34
C PRO A 59 0.91 -5.78 -12.79
N ALA A 60 0.70 -5.60 -11.49
CA ALA A 60 -0.64 -5.52 -10.93
C ALA A 60 -1.38 -4.24 -11.34
N ASP A 61 -2.71 -4.32 -11.43
CA ASP A 61 -3.57 -3.15 -11.61
C ASP A 61 -3.62 -2.34 -10.30
N PRO A 62 -3.29 -1.03 -10.29
CA PRO A 62 -3.37 -0.23 -9.07
C PRO A 62 -4.77 -0.14 -8.47
N SER A 63 -5.83 -0.41 -9.25
CA SER A 63 -7.22 -0.38 -8.76
C SER A 63 -7.57 -1.50 -7.79
N ILE A 64 -6.77 -2.56 -7.70
CA ILE A 64 -6.94 -3.64 -6.71
C ILE A 64 -6.17 -3.38 -5.40
N ILE A 65 -5.55 -2.20 -5.24
CA ILE A 65 -4.65 -1.88 -4.13
C ILE A 65 -5.24 -0.77 -3.27
N GLN A 66 -5.11 -0.91 -1.95
CA GLN A 66 -5.15 0.21 -1.02
C GLN A 66 -3.94 0.14 -0.09
N SER A 67 -3.19 1.25 -0.03
CA SER A 67 -2.01 1.41 0.83
C SER A 67 -2.27 2.50 1.87
N TYR A 68 -2.39 2.08 3.12
CA TYR A 68 -2.72 2.94 4.25
C TYR A 68 -1.47 3.47 4.94
N CYS A 69 -1.34 4.80 5.01
CA CYS A 69 -0.24 5.46 5.70
C CYS A 69 -0.63 6.85 6.20
N ASP A 70 -0.24 7.17 7.44
CA ASP A 70 -0.57 8.42 8.12
C ASP A 70 0.67 9.24 8.47
N ALA A 71 0.48 10.55 8.58
CA ALA A 71 1.57 11.51 8.74
C ALA A 71 2.44 11.28 9.98
N ALA A 72 1.85 10.71 11.05
CA ALA A 72 2.56 10.45 12.29
C ALA A 72 3.42 9.16 12.26
N ASP A 73 3.23 8.28 11.26
CA ASP A 73 4.00 7.03 11.15
C ASP A 73 5.47 7.31 10.76
N PRO A 74 6.45 6.80 11.54
CA PRO A 74 7.87 7.05 11.31
C PRO A 74 8.52 6.13 10.25
N TYR A 75 7.78 5.18 9.69
CA TYR A 75 8.27 4.14 8.78
C TYR A 75 7.73 4.28 7.35
N CYS A 76 6.41 4.42 7.21
CA CYS A 76 5.76 4.64 5.91
C CYS A 76 5.64 6.13 5.56
N CYS A 77 5.82 7.00 6.56
CA CYS A 77 5.92 8.44 6.40
C CYS A 77 7.21 8.93 7.09
N ASN A 78 7.27 10.22 7.39
CA ASN A 78 8.37 10.87 8.11
C ASN A 78 7.94 11.38 9.49
N GLY A 79 6.95 10.73 10.10
CA GLY A 79 6.44 11.06 11.42
C GLY A 79 7.35 10.59 12.55
N ASN A 80 6.81 10.54 13.77
CA ASN A 80 7.56 10.21 14.97
C ASN A 80 6.77 9.40 16.02
N ASP A 81 5.58 8.90 15.68
CA ASP A 81 4.76 8.07 16.56
C ASP A 81 4.66 6.63 16.05
N ALA A 82 5.43 5.74 16.66
CA ALA A 82 5.41 4.33 16.31
C ALA A 82 4.06 3.65 16.65
N ASN A 83 3.21 4.25 17.49
CA ASN A 83 1.87 3.70 17.76
C ASN A 83 0.94 3.86 16.55
N THR A 84 1.09 4.93 15.76
CA THR A 84 0.36 5.10 14.49
C THR A 84 0.58 3.91 13.57
N HIS A 85 1.83 3.45 13.46
CA HIS A 85 2.18 2.28 12.64
C HIS A 85 1.44 1.00 13.03
N GLN A 86 1.28 0.77 14.34
CA GLN A 86 0.61 -0.42 14.85
C GLN A 86 -0.92 -0.29 14.85
N GLY A 87 -1.45 0.91 14.60
CA GLY A 87 -2.87 1.24 14.73
C GLY A 87 -3.73 0.96 13.50
N TYR A 88 -3.13 0.72 12.32
CA TYR A 88 -3.85 0.73 11.04
C TYR A 88 -4.98 -0.30 10.91
N VAL A 89 -4.88 -1.46 11.55
CA VAL A 89 -5.98 -2.43 11.55
C VAL A 89 -7.19 -1.88 12.30
N THR A 90 -6.96 -1.18 13.42
CA THR A 90 -8.04 -0.55 14.20
C THR A 90 -8.66 0.62 13.45
N GLU A 91 -7.82 1.44 12.80
CA GLU A 91 -8.25 2.66 12.12
C GLU A 91 -8.93 2.38 10.76
N TYR A 92 -8.31 1.53 9.93
CA TYR A 92 -8.73 1.30 8.55
C TYR A 92 -9.27 -0.10 8.27
N GLY A 93 -9.31 -1.01 9.26
CA GLY A 93 -9.73 -2.40 9.03
C GLY A 93 -11.11 -2.52 8.39
N SER A 94 -12.07 -1.68 8.77
CA SER A 94 -13.41 -1.65 8.17
C SER A 94 -13.41 -1.10 6.74
N GLN A 95 -12.58 -0.10 6.45
CA GLN A 95 -12.40 0.44 5.09
C GLN A 95 -11.74 -0.59 4.17
N ALA A 96 -10.67 -1.24 4.65
CA ALA A 96 -9.97 -2.30 3.94
C ALA A 96 -10.90 -3.48 3.63
N LEU A 97 -11.72 -3.90 4.61
CA LEU A 97 -12.72 -4.95 4.39
C LEU A 97 -13.76 -4.54 3.33
N SER A 98 -14.26 -3.31 3.40
CA SER A 98 -15.24 -2.79 2.44
C SER A 98 -14.66 -2.76 1.02
N PHE A 99 -13.40 -2.35 0.88
CA PHE A 99 -12.70 -2.38 -0.41
C PHE A 99 -12.54 -3.80 -0.95
N ILE A 100 -12.08 -4.75 -0.12
CA ILE A 100 -11.97 -6.16 -0.50
C ILE A 100 -13.33 -6.69 -0.98
N GLN A 101 -14.41 -6.41 -0.26
CA GLN A 101 -15.76 -6.85 -0.62
C GLN A 101 -16.20 -6.26 -1.97
N SER A 102 -15.90 -4.99 -2.24
CA SER A 102 -16.25 -4.34 -3.50
C SER A 102 -15.59 -4.97 -4.74
N LEU A 103 -14.48 -5.68 -4.56
CA LEU A 103 -13.73 -6.34 -5.64
C LEU A 103 -14.07 -7.82 -5.80
N LEU A 104 -14.72 -8.43 -4.81
CA LEU A 104 -15.00 -9.87 -4.78
C LEU A 104 -16.43 -10.25 -5.19
N GLY A 105 -17.41 -9.35 -5.03
CA GLY A 105 -18.82 -9.62 -5.35
C GLY A 105 -19.48 -10.54 -4.32
#